data_AF-A0A059B315-F1
#
_entry.id   AF-A0A059B315-F1
#
_cell.length_a   1.000
_cell.length_b   1.000
_cell.length_c   1.000
_cell.angle_alpha   90.00
_cell.angle_beta   90.00
_cell.angle_gamma   90.00
#
_symmetry.space_group_name_H-M   'P 1'
#
loop_
_entity.id
_entity.type
_entity.pdbx_description
1 polymer ?
#
loop_
_entity_poly.entity_id
_entity_poly.type
_entity_poly.pdbx_seq_one_letter_code
_entity_poly.pdbx_strand_id
1 'polypeptide(L)'
;MLLKYRPEDKAAKKERLLKEAQTKAEGKTSEARKPIVVKYGLNHVTYLIEQIWESPICVKQNLYLWQIVHKKTASVLCLTTVKNEDKLEFSKILEAIKANFNDKYDEYKKKWGGGIMGLKSQA
;
A
#
# COMPACT_ATOMS: atom_id res chain seq x y z
N MET A 1 -2.18 -5.57 -10.22
CA MET A 1 -3.04 -5.49 -9.02
C MET A 1 -3.20 -4.06 -8.48
N LEU A 2 -2.14 -3.34 -8.09
CA LEU A 2 -2.24 -2.03 -7.40
C LEU A 2 -2.91 -0.89 -8.18
N LEU A 3 -2.93 -0.95 -9.52
CA LEU A 3 -3.62 0.04 -10.36
C LEU A 3 -5.13 0.08 -10.12
N LYS A 4 -5.74 -1.04 -9.73
CA LYS A 4 -7.19 -1.15 -9.47
C LYS A 4 -7.62 -0.47 -8.17
N TYR A 5 -6.69 -0.27 -7.23
CA TYR A 5 -6.94 0.25 -5.89
C TYR A 5 -6.42 1.68 -5.71
N ARG A 6 -6.16 2.39 -6.83
CA ARG A 6 -5.65 3.76 -6.79
C ARG A 6 -6.62 4.68 -6.05
N PRO A 7 -6.14 5.52 -5.12
CA PRO A 7 -6.96 6.55 -4.52
C PRO A 7 -7.33 7.61 -5.56
N GLU A 8 -8.51 8.19 -5.40
CA GLU A 8 -9.03 9.25 -6.28
C GLU A 8 -8.09 10.45 -6.32
N ASP A 9 -7.96 11.03 -7.51
CA ASP A 9 -7.36 12.35 -7.68
C ASP A 9 -8.31 13.43 -7.17
N LYS A 10 -7.80 14.66 -7.04
CA LYS A 10 -8.57 15.77 -6.47
C LYS A 10 -9.76 16.16 -7.35
N ALA A 11 -9.66 16.01 -8.68
CA ALA A 11 -10.74 16.36 -9.59
C ALA A 11 -11.84 15.31 -9.53
N ALA A 12 -11.52 14.00 -9.65
CA ALA A 12 -12.51 12.95 -9.52
C ALA A 12 -13.20 12.94 -8.15
N LYS A 13 -12.48 13.23 -7.07
CA LYS A 13 -13.09 13.37 -5.74
C LYS A 13 -14.11 14.51 -5.71
N LYS A 14 -13.82 15.65 -6.34
CA LYS A 14 -14.75 16.79 -6.41
C LYS A 14 -16.00 16.43 -7.21
N GLU A 15 -15.84 15.78 -8.36
CA GLU A 15 -16.96 15.33 -9.20
C GLU A 15 -17.83 14.30 -8.48
N ARG A 16 -17.21 13.34 -7.78
CA ARG A 16 -17.95 12.36 -6.97
C ARG A 16 -18.79 13.04 -5.89
N LEU A 17 -18.21 14.00 -5.16
CA LEU A 17 -18.93 14.74 -4.12
C LEU A 17 -20.10 15.56 -4.69
N LEU A 18 -19.91 16.19 -5.86
CA LEU A 18 -20.98 16.93 -6.55
C LEU A 18 -22.12 15.99 -6.98
N LYS A 19 -21.78 14.84 -7.57
CA LYS A 19 -22.77 13.85 -8.00
C LYS A 19 -23.51 13.21 -6.82
N GLU A 20 -22.80 12.89 -5.74
CA GLU A 20 -23.41 12.41 -4.49
C GLU A 20 -24.35 13.47 -3.90
N ALA A 21 -23.99 14.76 -3.93
CA ALA A 21 -24.83 15.85 -3.44
C ALA A 21 -26.12 15.99 -4.27
N GLN A 22 -26.04 15.89 -5.60
CA GLN A 22 -27.21 15.89 -6.49
C GLN A 22 -28.12 14.68 -6.23
N THR A 23 -27.54 13.48 -6.10
CA THR A 23 -28.30 12.24 -5.87
C THR A 23 -29.01 12.25 -4.51
N LYS A 24 -28.36 12.83 -3.49
CA LYS A 24 -28.96 13.03 -2.16
C LYS A 24 -30.04 14.10 -2.17
N ALA A 25 -29.88 15.18 -2.94
CA ALA A 25 -30.90 16.21 -3.11
C ALA A 25 -32.16 15.67 -3.82
N GLU A 26 -32.00 14.69 -4.73
CA GLU A 26 -33.10 13.96 -5.38
C GLU A 26 -33.77 12.90 -4.47
N GLY A 27 -33.33 12.74 -3.21
CA GLY A 27 -33.98 11.84 -2.24
C GLY A 27 -33.72 10.34 -2.43
N LYS A 28 -32.80 9.94 -3.32
CA LYS A 28 -32.38 8.54 -3.46
C LYS A 28 -31.34 8.18 -2.39
N THR A 29 -31.60 7.12 -1.62
CA THR A 29 -30.68 6.61 -0.57
C THR A 29 -29.36 6.15 -1.19
N SER A 30 -28.27 6.84 -0.84
CA SER A 30 -26.94 6.57 -1.38
C SER A 30 -26.26 5.41 -0.63
N GLU A 31 -26.65 4.17 -0.91
CA GLU A 31 -25.89 2.98 -0.47
C GLU A 31 -24.73 2.66 -1.42
N ALA A 32 -23.84 3.62 -1.64
CA ALA A 32 -22.60 3.34 -2.34
C ALA A 32 -21.64 2.65 -1.37
N ARG A 33 -21.35 1.37 -1.59
CA ARG A 33 -20.30 0.64 -0.87
C ARG A 33 -19.00 1.44 -0.96
N LYS A 34 -18.40 1.74 0.19
CA LYS A 34 -17.17 2.55 0.26
C LYS A 34 -16.09 1.93 -0.62
N PRO A 35 -15.44 2.71 -1.49
CA PRO A 35 -14.43 2.18 -2.39
C PRO A 35 -13.23 1.65 -1.60
N ILE A 36 -12.79 0.46 -1.97
CA ILE A 36 -11.56 -0.13 -1.44
C ILE A 36 -10.39 0.58 -2.12
N VAL A 37 -9.56 1.25 -1.32
CA VAL A 37 -8.42 2.05 -1.80
C VAL A 37 -7.15 1.67 -1.04
N VAL A 38 -6.02 1.85 -1.71
CA VAL A 38 -4.70 1.78 -1.05
C VAL A 38 -4.62 2.84 0.04
N LYS A 39 -4.22 2.42 1.23
CA LYS A 39 -3.88 3.30 2.35
C LYS A 39 -2.44 3.74 2.20
N TYR A 40 -2.15 5.00 2.46
CA TYR A 40 -0.84 5.60 2.27
C TYR A 40 -0.51 6.58 3.40
N GLY A 41 0.80 6.80 3.59
CA GLY A 41 1.34 7.71 4.60
C GLY A 41 1.80 6.97 5.85
N LEU A 42 2.93 7.39 6.40
CA LEU A 42 3.62 6.66 7.48
C LEU A 42 2.74 6.50 8.73
N ASN A 43 2.14 7.58 9.22
CA ASN A 43 1.33 7.56 10.44
C ASN A 43 0.06 6.71 10.27
N HIS A 44 -0.56 6.77 9.09
CA HIS A 44 -1.77 6.01 8.83
C HIS A 44 -1.46 4.51 8.67
N VAL A 45 -0.35 4.16 8.02
CA VAL A 45 0.04 2.76 7.85
C VAL A 45 0.49 2.14 9.18
N THR A 46 1.27 2.86 9.99
CA THR A 46 1.70 2.38 11.33
C THR A 46 0.51 2.11 12.23
N TYR A 47 -0.46 3.04 12.29
CA TYR A 47 -1.71 2.82 13.00
C TYR A 47 -2.45 1.55 12.53
N LEU A 48 -2.54 1.32 11.22
CA LEU A 48 -3.22 0.13 10.68
C LEU A 48 -2.49 -1.17 11.02
N ILE A 49 -1.15 -1.17 11.05
CA ILE A 49 -0.34 -2.31 11.48
C ILE A 49 -0.60 -2.64 12.94
N GLU A 50 -0.74 -1.63 13.80
CA GLU A 50 -0.99 -1.82 15.24
C GLU A 50 -2.39 -2.36 15.54
N GLN A 51 -3.40 -1.98 14.72
CA GLN A 51 -4.79 -2.38 14.95
C GLN A 51 -5.15 -3.76 14.37
N ILE A 52 -4.43 -4.22 13.35
CA ILE A 52 -4.74 -5.48 12.66
C ILE A 52 -3.66 -6.51 12.99
N TRP A 53 -4.06 -7.63 13.59
CA TRP A 53 -3.15 -8.74 13.92
C TRP A 53 -2.69 -9.55 12.69
N GLU A 54 -3.37 -9.40 11.55
CA GLU A 54 -2.90 -9.97 10.28
C GLU A 54 -1.96 -8.99 9.56
N SER A 55 -0.66 -9.28 9.61
CA SER A 55 0.42 -8.48 9.02
C SER A 55 0.06 -7.93 7.62
N PRO A 56 -0.26 -6.64 7.50
CA PRO A 56 -0.61 -6.07 6.21
C PRO A 56 0.64 -5.97 5.33
N ILE A 57 0.53 -6.28 4.03
CA ILE A 57 1.64 -6.11 3.11
C ILE A 57 2.01 -4.63 3.04
N CYS A 58 3.18 -4.31 3.57
CA CYS A 58 3.77 -3.00 3.49
C CYS A 58 4.89 -3.03 2.45
N VAL A 59 4.65 -2.42 1.30
CA VAL A 59 5.71 -2.28 0.28
C VAL A 59 6.57 -1.08 0.67
N LYS A 60 7.82 -1.34 1.04
CA LYS A 60 8.82 -0.30 1.33
C LYS A 60 9.52 0.15 0.04
N GLN A 61 9.55 1.48 -0.15
CA GLN A 61 10.35 2.26 -1.11
C GLN A 61 10.62 1.62 -2.48
N ASN A 62 9.78 2.00 -3.43
CA ASN A 62 10.07 1.97 -4.84
C ASN A 62 9.75 3.35 -5.43
N LEU A 63 10.60 3.89 -6.32
CA LEU A 63 10.46 5.26 -6.86
C LEU A 63 9.07 5.50 -7.51
N TYR A 64 8.43 4.43 -7.97
CA TYR A 64 7.15 4.44 -8.70
C TYR A 64 5.89 4.40 -7.80
N LEU A 65 6.01 4.25 -6.47
CA LEU A 65 4.84 4.21 -5.56
C LEU A 65 4.00 5.51 -5.62
N TRP A 66 4.71 6.62 -5.80
CA TRP A 66 4.18 7.96 -6.04
C TRP A 66 3.10 8.03 -7.12
N GLN A 67 3.35 7.36 -8.24
CA GLN A 67 2.50 7.40 -9.43
C GLN A 67 1.15 6.73 -9.16
N ILE A 68 1.09 5.81 -8.20
CA ILE A 68 -0.13 5.11 -7.82
C ILE A 68 -1.06 6.04 -7.02
N VAL A 69 -0.51 6.93 -6.21
CA VAL A 69 -1.28 7.75 -5.24
C VAL A 69 -1.53 9.19 -5.71
N HIS A 70 -0.98 9.59 -6.86
CA HIS A 70 -1.08 10.96 -7.39
C HIS A 70 -0.52 12.03 -6.42
N LYS A 71 0.60 11.72 -5.73
CA LYS A 71 1.22 12.59 -4.71
C LYS A 71 2.69 12.74 -4.94
N LYS A 72 3.26 13.92 -4.63
CA LYS A 72 4.69 14.30 -4.75
C LYS A 72 5.70 13.38 -4.04
N THR A 73 5.28 12.60 -3.05
CA THR A 73 6.08 11.56 -2.39
C THR A 73 5.13 10.52 -1.79
N ALA A 74 5.55 9.26 -1.79
CA ALA A 74 4.89 8.17 -1.07
C ALA A 74 5.95 7.21 -0.53
N SER A 75 6.05 7.10 0.80
CA SER A 75 7.06 6.26 1.46
C SER A 75 6.59 4.82 1.65
N VAL A 76 5.31 4.64 2.00
CA VAL A 76 4.70 3.35 2.31
C VAL A 76 3.27 3.29 1.80
N LEU A 77 2.89 2.13 1.28
CA LEU A 77 1.52 1.78 0.87
C LEU A 77 1.09 0.49 1.56
N CYS A 78 -0.20 0.41 1.90
CA CYS A 78 -0.82 -0.73 2.57
C CYS A 78 -2.20 -1.02 1.97
N LEU A 79 -2.54 -2.31 1.81
CA LEU A 79 -3.88 -2.78 1.48
C LEU A 79 -4.51 -3.41 2.73
N THR A 80 -5.66 -2.90 3.16
CA THR A 80 -6.41 -3.44 4.32
C THR A 80 -7.41 -4.52 3.90
N THR A 81 -7.99 -4.37 2.71
CA THR A 81 -8.95 -5.31 2.15
C THR A 81 -8.69 -5.45 0.65
N VAL A 82 -8.91 -6.65 0.12
CA VAL A 82 -8.71 -6.97 -1.30
C VAL A 82 -10.00 -7.59 -1.84
N LYS A 83 -10.37 -7.26 -3.08
CA LYS A 83 -11.52 -7.88 -3.75
C LYS A 83 -11.24 -9.37 -3.97
N ASN A 84 -12.30 -10.17 -4.04
CA ASN A 84 -12.17 -11.61 -4.21
C ASN A 84 -11.40 -12.01 -5.49
N GLU A 85 -11.55 -11.23 -6.56
CA GLU A 85 -10.84 -11.42 -7.84
C GLU A 85 -9.31 -11.38 -7.72
N ASP A 86 -8.79 -10.51 -6.85
CA ASP A 86 -7.35 -10.28 -6.72
C ASP A 86 -6.74 -11.11 -5.56
N LYS A 87 -7.55 -11.89 -4.83
CA LYS A 87 -7.12 -12.61 -3.63
C LYS A 87 -6.05 -13.66 -3.94
N LEU A 88 -6.16 -14.37 -5.06
CA LEU A 88 -5.19 -15.38 -5.47
C LEU A 88 -3.82 -14.77 -5.79
N GLU A 89 -3.79 -13.67 -6.55
CA GLU A 89 -2.56 -12.95 -6.87
C GLU A 89 -1.94 -12.29 -5.63
N PHE A 90 -2.78 -11.80 -4.71
CA PHE A 90 -2.34 -11.26 -3.43
C PHE A 90 -1.67 -12.31 -2.54
N SER A 91 -2.20 -13.53 -2.48
CA SER A 91 -1.61 -14.64 -1.72
C SER A 91 -0.22 -15.02 -2.22
N LYS A 92 -0.01 -15.07 -3.55
CA LYS A 92 1.32 -15.34 -4.13
C LYS A 92 2.34 -14.28 -3.73
N ILE A 93 1.95 -13.00 -3.74
CA ILE A 93 2.80 -11.89 -3.33
C ILE A 93 3.11 -11.97 -1.82
N LEU A 94 2.12 -12.31 -0.99
CA LEU A 94 2.32 -12.52 0.44
C LEU A 94 3.37 -13.59 0.73
N GLU A 95 3.25 -14.74 0.07
CA GLU A 95 4.15 -15.87 0.25
C GLU A 95 5.58 -15.51 -0.16
N ALA A 96 5.74 -14.89 -1.32
CA ALA A 96 7.04 -14.41 -1.79
C ALA A 96 7.67 -13.38 -0.83
N ILE A 97 6.89 -12.49 -0.21
CA ILE A 97 7.39 -11.49 0.73
C ILE A 97 7.76 -12.14 2.07
N LYS A 98 6.92 -13.04 2.59
CA LYS A 98 7.18 -13.74 3.87
C LYS A 98 8.48 -14.55 3.80
N ALA A 99 8.66 -15.32 2.73
CA ALA A 99 9.86 -16.11 2.50
C ALA A 99 11.14 -15.26 2.36
N ASN A 100 11.02 -14.02 1.87
CA ASN A 100 12.16 -13.14 1.67
C ASN A 100 12.51 -12.28 2.89
N PHE A 101 11.55 -11.93 3.74
CA PHE A 101 11.75 -10.97 4.84
C PHE A 101 11.43 -11.54 6.22
N ASN A 102 10.22 -12.07 6.43
CA ASN A 102 9.77 -12.46 7.76
C ASN A 102 10.45 -13.76 8.23
N ASP A 103 10.54 -14.76 7.35
CA ASP A 103 11.12 -16.07 7.70
C ASP A 103 12.65 -16.00 7.88
N LYS A 104 13.28 -14.99 7.26
CA LYS A 104 14.72 -14.71 7.36
C LYS A 104 15.06 -13.60 8.36
N TYR A 105 14.09 -13.16 9.15
CA TYR A 105 14.25 -12.00 10.04
C TYR A 105 15.42 -12.17 11.02
N ASP A 106 15.52 -13.35 11.66
CA ASP A 106 16.60 -13.63 12.61
C ASP A 106 17.97 -13.73 11.96
N GLU A 107 18.05 -14.19 10.71
CA GLU A 107 19.28 -14.25 9.95
C GLU A 107 19.78 -12.84 9.60
N TYR A 108 18.89 -11.99 9.05
CA TYR A 108 19.23 -10.61 8.72
C TYR A 108 19.60 -9.79 9.95
N LYS A 109 18.97 -10.04 11.10
CA LYS A 109 19.30 -9.36 12.36
C LYS A 109 20.73 -9.68 12.84
N LYS A 110 21.22 -10.88 12.58
CA LYS A 110 22.58 -11.33 12.98
C LYS A 110 23.65 -10.90 11.99
N LYS A 111 23.28 -10.68 10.72
CA LYS A 111 24.20 -10.32 9.65
C LYS A 111 24.38 -8.80 9.57
N TRP A 112 25.57 -8.32 9.91
CA TRP A 112 25.95 -6.93 9.71
C TRP A 112 26.32 -6.70 8.25
N GLY A 113 25.81 -5.62 7.66
CA GLY A 113 26.19 -5.17 6.31
C GLY A 113 27.43 -4.28 6.34
N GLY A 114 28.01 -4.02 5.15
CA GLY A 114 29.21 -3.19 5.01
C GLY A 114 30.49 -4.02 4.85
N GLY A 115 31.65 -3.38 5.02
CA GLY A 115 32.95 -4.06 4.91
C GLY A 115 33.43 -4.33 3.47
N ILE A 116 32.68 -3.87 2.46
CA ILE A 116 33.12 -3.92 1.06
C ILE A 116 34.11 -2.77 0.86
N MET A 117 35.40 -3.08 0.96
CA MET A 117 36.47 -2.13 0.63
C MET A 117 36.46 -1.81 -0.88
N GLY A 118 36.84 -0.60 -1.23
CA GLY A 118 37.02 -0.22 -2.63
C GLY A 118 38.18 -0.98 -3.26
N LEU A 119 38.16 -1.14 -4.59
CA LEU A 119 39.17 -1.87 -5.36
C LEU A 119 40.62 -1.41 -5.06
N LYS A 120 40.82 -0.13 -4.77
CA LYS A 120 42.14 0.43 -4.39
C LYS A 120 42.60 0.08 -2.97
N SER A 121 41.68 -0.23 -2.07
CA SER A 121 41.96 -0.62 -0.68
C SER A 121 41.97 -2.15 -0.50
N GLN A 122 41.59 -2.91 -1.54
CA GLN A 122 41.67 -4.37 -1.59
C GLN A 122 42.96 -4.89 -2.24
N ALA A 123 43.70 -4.01 -2.94
CA ALA A 123 44.99 -4.30 -3.56
C ALA A 123 46.14 -4.16 -2.56
#